data_AF-A0A7S2CLA7-F1
#
_entry.id   AF-A0A7S2CLA7-F1
#
_cell.length_a   1.000
_cell.length_b   1.000
_cell.length_c   1.000
_cell.angle_alpha   90.00
_cell.angle_beta   90.00
_cell.angle_gamma   90.00
#
_symmetry.space_group_name_H-M   'P 1'
#
loop_
_entity.id
_entity.type
_entity.pdbx_description
1 polymer ?
#
loop_
_entity_poly.entity_id
_entity_poly.type
_entity_poly.pdbx_seq_one_letter_code
_entity_poly.pdbx_strand_id
1 'polypeptide(L)'
;DNDGDMCAYDDNDDDGDDDGHTGFDGLVPSTPFDYDRSKMAAPTRLVNQIDVKYARVAKRVDVRKLKTDLWGQITDSFRNGLGDKAEIEDEEAEAVREAEEPVSDNQSSSLSFKEVMGDVEAVQGQSGTSLAFYFICVLHLANEKNLSLEGTGNLDDMVIQHGESCTNVC
;
A
#
# COMPACT_ATOMS: atom_id res chain seq x y z
N ASP A 1 -41.68 -40.78 12.86
CA ASP A 1 -40.51 -41.46 12.28
C ASP A 1 -39.56 -40.43 11.68
N ASN A 2 -38.62 -39.93 12.50
CA ASN A 2 -37.39 -39.31 12.00
C ASN A 2 -36.38 -39.39 13.16
N ASP A 3 -35.74 -40.55 13.25
CA ASP A 3 -34.72 -40.86 14.23
C ASP A 3 -33.47 -40.01 13.98
N GLY A 4 -33.11 -39.20 14.97
CA GLY A 4 -31.90 -38.38 14.98
C GLY A 4 -30.68 -39.27 15.18
N ASP A 5 -29.94 -39.48 14.09
CA ASP A 5 -28.66 -40.16 14.04
C ASP A 5 -27.60 -39.39 14.86
N MET A 6 -27.27 -39.94 16.04
CA MET A 6 -26.14 -39.51 16.88
C MET A 6 -24.91 -40.35 16.50
N CYS A 7 -24.07 -39.84 15.60
CA CYS A 7 -22.74 -40.38 15.39
C CYS A 7 -21.74 -39.62 16.27
N ALA A 8 -21.41 -40.18 17.44
CA ALA A 8 -20.27 -39.76 18.22
C ALA A 8 -19.00 -40.29 17.53
N TYR A 9 -18.19 -39.38 16.98
CA TYR A 9 -16.83 -39.70 16.55
C TYR A 9 -15.91 -39.53 17.77
N ASP A 10 -15.41 -40.63 18.30
CA ASP A 10 -14.42 -40.67 19.38
C ASP A 10 -13.26 -41.55 18.92
N ASP A 11 -12.36 -40.95 18.13
CA ASP A 11 -11.07 -41.51 17.74
C ASP A 11 -10.00 -40.49 18.14
N ASN A 12 -9.56 -40.57 19.40
CA ASN A 12 -8.34 -39.95 19.89
C ASN A 12 -7.37 -41.09 20.27
N ASP A 13 -6.67 -41.61 19.27
CA ASP A 13 -5.45 -42.41 19.48
C ASP A 13 -4.31 -41.44 19.83
N ASP A 14 -4.06 -41.28 21.13
CA ASP A 14 -2.93 -40.55 21.70
C ASP A 14 -1.71 -41.48 21.78
N ASP A 15 -1.00 -41.65 20.66
CA ASP A 15 0.33 -42.27 20.63
C ASP A 15 1.39 -41.24 21.09
N GLY A 16 1.47 -41.04 22.40
CA GLY A 16 2.48 -40.21 23.05
C GLY A 16 3.82 -40.94 23.22
N ASP A 17 4.80 -40.46 22.47
CA ASP A 17 6.26 -40.69 22.47
C ASP A 17 6.91 -41.37 23.70
N ASP A 18 7.55 -42.51 23.44
CA ASP A 18 8.53 -43.19 24.31
C ASP A 18 9.91 -42.50 24.25
N ASP A 19 10.39 -42.16 25.43
CA ASP A 19 11.55 -41.38 25.79
C ASP A 19 12.85 -42.21 25.76
N GLY A 20 13.54 -42.18 24.62
CA GLY A 20 14.82 -42.87 24.41
C GLY A 20 16.07 -41.97 24.46
N HIS A 21 16.35 -41.29 25.58
CA HIS A 21 17.68 -40.68 25.79
C HIS A 21 18.72 -41.77 26.08
N THR A 22 19.48 -42.17 25.06
CA THR A 22 20.80 -42.81 25.22
C THR A 22 21.78 -41.99 24.36
N GLY A 23 22.68 -41.20 24.95
CA GLY A 23 23.86 -41.72 25.63
C GLY A 23 24.90 -42.25 24.63
N PHE A 24 25.23 -41.49 23.58
CA PHE A 24 26.33 -41.80 22.65
C PHE A 24 27.42 -40.72 22.72
N ASP A 25 28.26 -40.82 23.74
CA ASP A 25 29.64 -40.34 23.68
C ASP A 25 30.39 -41.22 22.68
N GLY A 26 30.55 -40.74 21.45
CA GLY A 26 31.23 -41.49 20.41
C GLY A 26 31.49 -40.65 19.18
N LEU A 27 32.74 -40.19 19.04
CA LEU A 27 33.41 -39.77 17.81
C LEU A 27 32.49 -39.59 16.58
N VAL A 28 32.10 -38.35 16.31
CA VAL A 28 31.59 -37.99 14.98
C VAL A 28 32.72 -38.23 13.97
N PRO A 29 32.56 -39.09 12.94
CA PRO A 29 33.53 -39.17 11.86
C PRO A 29 33.46 -37.85 11.11
N SER A 30 34.55 -37.07 11.15
CA SER A 30 34.71 -35.86 10.35
C SER A 30 34.43 -36.23 8.88
N THR A 31 33.32 -35.75 8.35
CA THR A 31 33.01 -35.93 6.93
C THR A 31 34.03 -35.14 6.12
N PRO A 32 34.47 -35.60 4.93
CA PRO A 32 35.44 -34.88 4.08
C PRO A 32 34.96 -33.52 3.53
N PHE A 33 33.83 -33.01 4.01
CA PHE A 33 33.20 -31.76 3.61
C PHE A 33 33.25 -30.72 4.72
N ASP A 34 34.35 -30.67 5.48
CA ASP A 34 34.67 -29.47 6.26
C ASP A 34 35.05 -28.35 5.27
N TYR A 35 34.05 -27.60 4.84
CA TYR A 35 34.24 -26.40 4.04
C TYR A 35 35.02 -25.38 4.87
N ASP A 36 36.32 -25.29 4.62
CA ASP A 36 37.23 -24.33 5.21
C ASP A 36 36.78 -22.89 4.86
N ARG A 37 36.06 -22.27 5.79
CA ARG A 37 35.54 -20.90 5.68
C ARG A 37 36.67 -19.88 5.48
N SER A 38 37.90 -20.19 5.89
CA SER A 38 39.07 -19.33 5.68
C SER A 38 39.55 -19.29 4.23
N LYS A 39 39.11 -20.23 3.37
CA LYS A 39 39.38 -20.23 1.92
C LYS A 39 38.24 -19.65 1.08
N MET A 40 37.14 -19.23 1.69
CA MET A 40 36.07 -18.55 0.97
C MET A 40 36.40 -17.07 0.81
N ALA A 41 36.32 -16.57 -0.42
CA ALA A 41 36.50 -15.15 -0.70
C ALA A 41 35.46 -14.35 0.10
N ALA A 42 35.92 -13.24 0.71
CA ALA A 42 35.02 -12.33 1.43
C ALA A 42 33.88 -11.89 0.49
N PRO A 43 32.62 -11.84 0.98
CA PRO A 43 31.51 -11.43 0.14
C PRO A 43 31.74 -10.01 -0.36
N THR A 44 31.90 -9.86 -1.68
CA THR A 44 32.22 -8.60 -2.37
C THR A 44 31.06 -7.60 -2.38
N ARG A 45 29.90 -7.94 -1.81
CA ARG A 45 28.73 -7.06 -1.77
C ARG A 45 27.94 -7.25 -0.47
N LEU A 46 28.20 -6.39 0.51
CA LEU A 46 27.24 -6.14 1.58
C LEU A 46 26.13 -5.27 1.00
N VAL A 47 25.00 -5.87 0.65
CA VAL A 47 23.79 -5.10 0.35
C VAL A 47 23.22 -4.63 1.69
N ASN A 48 22.95 -3.33 1.82
CA ASN A 48 22.31 -2.80 3.02
C ASN A 48 20.97 -3.51 3.22
N GLN A 49 20.75 -4.04 4.43
CA GLN A 49 19.47 -4.61 4.81
C GLN A 49 18.45 -3.46 4.93
N ILE A 50 17.50 -3.40 3.99
CA ILE A 50 16.40 -2.44 4.03
C ILE A 50 15.28 -3.06 4.87
N ASP A 51 15.00 -2.47 6.02
CA ASP A 51 13.84 -2.85 6.84
C ASP A 51 12.56 -2.25 6.23
N VAL A 52 11.83 -3.07 5.48
CA VAL A 52 10.54 -2.67 4.91
C VAL A 52 9.46 -2.97 5.96
N LYS A 53 8.83 -1.92 6.49
CA LYS A 53 7.70 -2.07 7.40
C LYS A 53 6.50 -2.64 6.64
N TYR A 54 6.11 -3.87 6.95
CA TYR A 54 4.89 -4.49 6.41
C TYR A 54 3.91 -4.84 7.53
N ALA A 55 2.62 -4.87 7.20
CA ALA A 55 1.59 -5.30 8.12
C ALA A 55 1.74 -6.80 8.44
N ARG A 56 1.90 -7.14 9.72
CA ARG A 56 2.01 -8.54 10.18
C ARG A 56 0.66 -9.18 10.48
N VAL A 57 -0.41 -8.39 10.52
CA VAL A 57 -1.77 -8.83 10.87
C VAL A 57 -2.73 -8.42 9.77
N ALA A 58 -3.63 -9.33 9.41
CA ALA A 58 -4.70 -9.04 8.46
C ALA A 58 -5.62 -7.94 9.02
N LYS A 59 -5.69 -6.81 8.31
CA LYS A 59 -6.62 -5.72 8.60
C LYS A 59 -7.70 -5.66 7.53
N ARG A 60 -8.94 -5.39 7.97
CA ARG A 60 -10.05 -5.11 7.06
C ARG A 60 -9.95 -3.64 6.63
N VAL A 61 -9.77 -3.41 5.34
CA VAL A 61 -9.74 -2.07 4.75
C VAL A 61 -11.05 -1.84 4.01
N ASP A 62 -11.74 -0.74 4.31
CA ASP A 62 -12.88 -0.30 3.50
C ASP A 62 -12.36 0.48 2.28
N VAL A 63 -12.34 -0.19 1.13
CA VAL A 63 -11.82 0.37 -0.12
C VAL A 63 -12.64 1.57 -0.59
N ARG A 64 -13.96 1.60 -0.34
CA ARG A 64 -14.79 2.73 -0.78
C ARG A 64 -14.43 3.98 0.00
N LYS A 65 -14.37 3.84 1.33
CA LYS A 65 -13.96 4.95 2.20
C LYS A 65 -12.54 5.42 1.85
N LEU A 66 -11.60 4.49 1.69
CA LEU A 66 -10.23 4.82 1.30
C LEU A 66 -10.15 5.60 -0.01
N LYS A 67 -10.90 5.18 -1.04
CA LYS A 67 -10.94 5.90 -2.32
C LYS A 67 -11.55 7.29 -2.18
N THR A 68 -12.62 7.44 -1.38
CA THR A 68 -13.23 8.75 -1.12
C THR A 68 -12.27 9.68 -0.41
N ASP A 69 -11.59 9.20 0.63
CA ASP A 69 -10.62 10.00 1.40
C ASP A 69 -9.43 10.40 0.53
N LEU A 70 -8.87 9.46 -0.26
CA LEU A 70 -7.78 9.74 -1.21
C LEU A 70 -8.19 10.79 -2.25
N TRP A 71 -9.38 10.63 -2.84
CA TRP A 71 -9.87 11.57 -3.83
C TRP A 71 -10.13 12.97 -3.25
N GLY A 72 -10.65 13.03 -2.01
CA GLY A 72 -10.83 14.27 -1.27
C GLY A 72 -9.50 15.01 -1.11
N GLN A 73 -8.47 14.34 -0.57
CA GLN A 73 -7.14 14.95 -0.41
C GLN A 73 -6.55 15.43 -1.74
N ILE A 74 -6.59 14.59 -2.79
CA ILE A 74 -6.08 14.98 -4.12
C ILE A 74 -6.80 16.24 -4.64
N THR A 75 -8.13 16.29 -4.51
CA THR A 75 -8.94 17.42 -4.97
C THR A 75 -8.65 18.68 -4.15
N ASP A 76 -8.57 18.55 -2.83
CA ASP A 76 -8.29 19.66 -1.92
C ASP A 76 -6.89 20.22 -2.16
N SER A 77 -5.89 19.36 -2.36
CA SER A 77 -4.53 19.79 -2.70
C SER A 77 -4.47 20.50 -4.06
N PHE A 78 -5.22 20.04 -5.08
CA PHE A 78 -5.32 20.76 -6.35
C PHE A 78 -5.99 22.12 -6.20
N ARG A 79 -7.04 22.24 -5.39
CA ARG A 79 -7.72 23.51 -5.09
C ARG A 79 -6.84 24.47 -4.31
N ASN A 80 -6.12 23.95 -3.31
CA ASN A 80 -5.23 24.75 -2.46
C ASN A 80 -3.97 25.21 -3.21
N GLY A 81 -3.52 24.46 -4.22
CA GLY A 81 -2.43 24.84 -5.11
C GLY A 81 -2.78 26.03 -6.04
N LEU A 82 -4.06 26.31 -6.25
CA LEU A 82 -4.57 27.40 -7.09
C LEU A 82 -4.81 28.72 -6.34
N GLY A 83 -4.43 28.80 -5.06
CA GLY A 83 -4.42 30.06 -4.32
C GLY A 83 -5.79 30.70 -4.19
N ASP A 84 -6.69 30.07 -3.44
CA ASP A 84 -7.64 30.85 -2.65
C ASP A 84 -8.08 30.09 -1.40
N LYS A 85 -7.65 30.59 -0.24
CA LYS A 85 -8.21 30.20 1.05
C LYS A 85 -9.58 30.88 1.16
N ALA A 86 -10.59 30.32 0.52
CA ALA A 86 -11.97 30.67 0.77
C ALA A 86 -12.58 29.62 1.69
N GLU A 87 -12.62 29.95 2.98
CA GLU A 87 -13.58 29.35 3.93
C GLU A 87 -14.98 29.58 3.36
N ILE A 88 -15.67 28.53 2.91
CA ILE A 88 -17.12 28.57 2.71
C ILE A 88 -17.71 27.26 3.24
N GLU A 89 -18.40 27.43 4.36
CA GLU A 89 -19.33 26.50 4.97
C GLU A 89 -20.36 26.01 3.94
N ASP A 90 -20.71 24.73 4.02
CA ASP A 90 -21.87 24.13 3.36
C ASP A 90 -23.11 25.03 3.54
N GLU A 91 -23.74 25.49 2.45
CA GLU A 91 -25.21 25.47 2.28
C GLU A 91 -25.57 25.51 0.78
N GLU A 92 -26.48 24.61 0.40
CA GLU A 92 -27.14 24.49 -0.90
C GLU A 92 -27.72 25.82 -1.40
N ALA A 93 -27.31 26.29 -2.59
CA ALA A 93 -28.15 27.12 -3.44
C ALA A 93 -27.70 27.10 -4.91
N GLU A 94 -28.53 26.46 -5.74
CA GLU A 94 -28.63 26.66 -7.19
C GLU A 94 -28.62 28.16 -7.57
N ALA A 95 -27.64 28.61 -8.37
CA ALA A 95 -27.82 29.72 -9.31
C ALA A 95 -26.60 29.87 -10.25
N VAL A 96 -26.83 29.44 -11.49
CA VAL A 96 -26.21 29.84 -12.76
C VAL A 96 -25.46 31.18 -12.71
N ARG A 97 -24.16 31.17 -13.03
CA ARG A 97 -23.40 32.35 -13.46
C ARG A 97 -22.39 31.94 -14.53
N GLU A 98 -22.77 32.15 -15.79
CA GLU A 98 -21.85 32.31 -16.91
C GLU A 98 -20.94 33.52 -16.63
N ALA A 99 -19.64 33.31 -16.63
CA ALA A 99 -18.64 34.33 -16.91
C ALA A 99 -17.39 33.63 -17.45
N GLU A 100 -17.27 33.66 -18.78
CA GLU A 100 -16.08 33.29 -19.52
C GLU A 100 -14.99 34.35 -19.26
N GLU A 101 -13.85 33.93 -18.70
CA GLU A 101 -12.58 34.68 -18.75
C GLU A 101 -11.46 33.65 -18.98
N PRO A 102 -10.65 33.77 -20.05
CA PRO A 102 -9.63 32.78 -20.38
C PRO A 102 -8.36 33.04 -19.59
N VAL A 103 -8.22 32.42 -18.41
CA VAL A 103 -6.94 32.35 -17.70
C VAL A 103 -6.08 31.26 -18.31
N SER A 104 -5.32 31.64 -19.34
CA SER A 104 -4.13 30.91 -19.75
C SER A 104 -3.05 31.15 -18.69
N ASP A 105 -2.81 30.16 -17.83
CA ASP A 105 -1.45 29.76 -17.52
C ASP A 105 -1.40 28.35 -16.93
N ASN A 106 -0.44 27.60 -17.44
CA ASN A 106 -0.25 26.17 -17.36
C ASN A 106 0.29 25.76 -15.97
N GLN A 107 -0.45 26.05 -14.91
CA GLN A 107 -0.12 25.59 -13.56
C GLN A 107 -0.65 24.18 -13.38
N SER A 108 0.07 23.22 -13.94
CA SER A 108 -0.13 21.80 -13.65
C SER A 108 0.11 21.60 -12.16
N SER A 109 -0.95 21.62 -11.37
CA SER A 109 -0.89 21.29 -9.95
C SER A 109 -0.44 19.83 -9.87
N SER A 110 0.80 19.61 -9.46
CA SER A 110 1.42 18.30 -9.38
C SER A 110 1.55 17.90 -7.91
N LEU A 111 1.08 16.72 -7.56
CA LEU A 111 1.07 16.22 -6.18
C LEU A 111 1.99 15.01 -6.03
N SER A 112 2.70 14.92 -4.91
CA SER A 112 3.42 13.70 -4.53
C SER A 112 2.45 12.65 -3.98
N PHE A 113 2.60 11.41 -4.44
CA PHE A 113 1.85 10.28 -3.90
C PHE A 113 2.15 10.03 -2.41
N LYS A 114 3.40 10.25 -1.98
CA LYS A 114 3.79 10.15 -0.57
C LYS A 114 3.11 11.18 0.32
N GLU A 115 2.99 12.42 -0.15
CA GLU A 115 2.31 13.49 0.59
C GLU A 115 0.83 13.16 0.77
N VAL A 116 0.15 12.81 -0.33
CA VAL A 116 -1.27 12.40 -0.30
C VAL A 116 -1.50 11.21 0.65
N MET A 117 -0.60 10.23 0.65
CA MET A 117 -0.68 9.11 1.59
C MET A 117 -0.55 9.57 3.04
N GLY A 118 0.44 10.41 3.33
CA GLY A 118 0.66 10.95 4.67
C GLY A 118 -0.54 11.74 5.19
N ASP A 119 -1.17 12.54 4.33
CA ASP A 119 -2.35 13.32 4.68
C ASP A 119 -3.56 12.43 4.98
N VAL A 120 -3.79 11.39 4.17
CA VAL A 120 -4.86 10.41 4.45
C VAL A 120 -4.59 9.63 5.75
N GLU A 121 -3.35 9.22 6.01
CA GLU A 121 -3.00 8.54 7.27
C GLU A 121 -3.21 9.46 8.48
N ALA A 122 -2.88 10.75 8.36
CA ALA A 122 -3.10 11.75 9.41
C ALA A 122 -4.60 11.93 9.71
N VAL A 123 -5.45 11.98 8.67
CA VAL A 123 -6.91 12.10 8.82
C VAL A 123 -7.55 10.83 9.39
N GLN A 124 -7.13 9.65 8.94
CA GLN A 124 -7.70 8.39 9.39
C GLN A 124 -7.17 7.93 10.76
N GLY A 125 -6.07 8.52 11.24
CA GLY A 125 -5.42 8.15 12.50
C GLY A 125 -4.92 6.70 12.54
N GLN A 126 -4.85 6.03 11.38
CA GLN A 126 -4.46 4.62 11.27
C GLN A 126 -3.44 4.42 10.14
N SER A 127 -2.18 4.18 10.51
CA SER A 127 -1.11 3.73 9.62
C SER A 127 -1.21 2.21 9.30
N GLY A 128 -2.43 1.75 9.03
CA GLY A 128 -2.78 0.33 8.98
C GLY A 128 -2.86 -0.27 7.59
N THR A 129 -2.94 0.57 6.57
CA THR A 129 -3.10 0.18 5.18
C THR A 129 -1.72 0.04 4.54
N SER A 130 -1.46 -1.06 3.82
CA SER A 130 -0.18 -1.24 3.13
C SER A 130 -0.07 -0.24 1.97
N LEU A 131 1.14 0.25 1.70
CA LEU A 131 1.51 1.07 0.53
C LEU A 131 0.87 0.56 -0.76
N ALA A 132 0.86 -0.77 -0.95
CA ALA A 132 0.29 -1.41 -2.12
C ALA A 132 -1.21 -1.12 -2.31
N PHE A 133 -1.99 -1.01 -1.23
CA PHE A 133 -3.43 -0.72 -1.34
C PHE A 133 -3.70 0.72 -1.74
N TYR A 134 -2.94 1.68 -1.19
CA TYR A 134 -3.02 3.07 -1.64
C TYR A 134 -2.67 3.17 -3.12
N PHE A 135 -1.61 2.49 -3.54
CA PHE A 135 -1.19 2.48 -4.94
C PHE A 135 -2.26 1.90 -5.86
N ILE A 136 -2.82 0.73 -5.53
CA ILE A 136 -3.91 0.12 -6.31
C ILE A 136 -5.13 1.05 -6.38
N CYS A 137 -5.49 1.72 -5.28
CA CYS A 137 -6.61 2.66 -5.26
C CYS A 137 -6.38 3.88 -6.17
N VAL A 138 -5.17 4.45 -6.14
CA VAL A 138 -4.80 5.58 -7.00
C VAL A 138 -4.81 5.19 -8.48
N LEU A 139 -4.36 3.98 -8.84
CA LEU A 139 -4.47 3.47 -10.21
C LEU A 139 -5.92 3.39 -10.67
N HIS A 140 -6.83 2.91 -9.82
CA HIS A 140 -8.26 2.90 -10.13
C HIS A 140 -8.83 4.32 -10.27
N LEU A 141 -8.44 5.24 -9.38
CA LEU A 141 -8.86 6.63 -9.45
C LEU A 141 -8.37 7.32 -10.73
N ALA A 142 -7.16 7.03 -11.19
CA ALA A 142 -6.64 7.61 -12.43
C ALA A 142 -7.53 7.27 -13.63
N ASN A 143 -8.02 6.04 -13.71
CA ASN A 143 -8.96 5.63 -14.76
C ASN A 143 -10.35 6.27 -14.59
N GLU A 144 -10.83 6.45 -13.36
CA GLU A 144 -12.18 6.96 -13.09
C GLU A 144 -12.29 8.50 -13.14
N LYS A 145 -11.20 9.20 -12.82
CA LYS A 145 -11.14 10.65 -12.66
C LYS A 145 -10.22 11.34 -13.66
N ASN A 146 -9.67 10.57 -14.62
CA ASN A 146 -8.71 11.03 -15.61
C ASN A 146 -7.50 11.71 -14.96
N LEU A 147 -6.80 11.00 -14.07
CA LEU A 147 -5.52 11.47 -13.53
C LEU A 147 -4.37 10.96 -14.38
N SER A 148 -3.33 11.79 -14.52
CA SER A 148 -2.04 11.38 -15.06
C SER A 148 -1.11 10.99 -13.90
N LEU A 149 -0.43 9.85 -14.06
CA LEU A 149 0.47 9.29 -13.06
C LEU A 149 1.86 9.11 -13.67
N GLU A 150 2.86 9.81 -13.13
CA GLU A 150 4.24 9.75 -13.60
C GLU A 150 5.18 9.25 -12.48
N GLY A 151 5.89 8.16 -12.72
CA GLY A 151 6.89 7.65 -11.78
C GLY A 151 8.17 8.49 -11.80
N THR A 152 8.71 8.81 -10.63
CA THR A 152 10.02 9.47 -10.54
C THR A 152 11.15 8.52 -10.96
N GLY A 153 12.27 9.06 -11.46
CA GLY A 153 13.40 8.25 -11.94
C GLY A 153 14.00 7.28 -10.92
N ASN A 154 13.84 7.58 -9.62
CA ASN A 154 14.28 6.72 -8.52
C ASN A 154 13.24 5.68 -8.08
N LEU A 155 12.03 5.69 -8.66
CA LEU A 155 10.88 4.83 -8.32
C LEU A 155 10.45 4.88 -6.84
N ASP A 156 10.93 5.87 -6.11
CA ASP A 156 10.63 6.05 -4.69
C ASP A 156 9.33 6.85 -4.49
N ASP A 157 8.91 7.60 -5.50
CA ASP A 157 7.68 8.37 -5.49
C ASP A 157 7.06 8.49 -6.89
N MET A 158 5.81 8.93 -6.93
CA MET A 158 5.02 9.16 -8.14
C MET A 158 4.31 10.51 -8.05
N VAL A 159 4.29 11.22 -9.17
CA VAL A 159 3.60 12.48 -9.34
C VAL A 159 2.20 12.23 -9.88
N ILE A 160 1.20 12.84 -9.25
CA ILE A 160 -0.21 12.81 -9.62
C ILE A 160 -0.59 14.18 -10.19
N GLN A 161 -1.17 14.19 -11.38
CA GLN A 161 -1.61 15.41 -12.06
C GLN A 161 -3.02 15.22 -12.64
N HIS A 162 -3.71 16.31 -12.96
CA HIS A 162 -4.89 16.23 -13.80
C HIS A 162 -4.50 15.74 -15.20
N GLY A 163 -5.21 14.73 -15.69
CA GLY A 163 -5.05 14.27 -17.06
C GLY A 163 -5.62 15.30 -18.01
N GLU A 164 -4.76 15.92 -18.80
CA GLU A 164 -5.21 16.68 -19.95
C GLU A 164 -5.84 15.69 -20.93
N SER A 165 -7.14 15.84 -21.20
CA SER A 165 -7.75 15.15 -22.33
C SER A 165 -6.96 15.55 -23.57
N CYS A 166 -6.24 14.61 -24.18
CA CYS A 166 -5.51 14.82 -25.43
C CYS A 166 -6.48 15.25 -26.55
N THR A 167 -6.82 16.54 -26.60
CA THR A 167 -7.40 17.20 -27.77
C THR A 167 -6.26 17.88 -28.51
N ASN A 168 -5.41 17.11 -29.18
CA ASN A 168 -4.60 17.55 -30.32
C ASN A 168 -3.74 16.38 -30.80
N VAL A 169 -4.32 15.52 -31.63
CA VAL A 169 -3.58 14.91 -32.74
C VAL A 169 -4.44 15.09 -33.98
N CYS A 170 -4.02 16.04 -34.81
CA CYS A 170 -4.50 16.31 -36.15
C CYS A 170 -4.03 15.24 -37.15
#